data_AF-A0AA42TXG3-F1
#
_entry.id   AF-A0AA42TXG3-F1
#
_cell.length_a   1.000
_cell.length_b   1.000
_cell.length_c   1.000
_cell.angle_alpha   90.00
_cell.angle_beta   90.00
_cell.angle_gamma   90.00
#
_symmetry.space_group_name_H-M   'P 1'
#
loop_
_entity.id
_entity.type
_entity.pdbx_description
1 polymer ?
#
loop_
_entity_poly.entity_id
_entity_poly.type
_entity_poly.pdbx_seq_one_letter_code
_entity_poly.pdbx_strand_id
1 'polypeptide(L)'
;METRQATLVRSATRDGMTVNIWLEDGEAGDNKISAAVLDGIMSRFFTNSNAVYHRATAMVGQPWGAHEFDDLIQTEQPLDIVLVNFDRDQQPYGLMGYFWSYNNFKVTPSTPESNESLSVYLDTETIYRTPGDIGLNTQYNTLAHEFMHMVNFYQRGVLLDNTFETWLEETSALMLEDVLSDILTPGYSPIRDGRFPDYLNQSGFNCNLIDWDFDPSSNCFGYSIGGSFGAYLLRHYGIGFYQNLLRGNNSVDGFVILDKAIRDAGGPGTVEAIRRAALNAALLPASGSPAGFGMPPRTENGITLYAIDGPAYILDRVLPTSVPAELVPLGSFPVVRPAVYGTYTETVSVPPGTTLSIVVR
;
A
#
# COMPACT_ATOMS: atom_id res chain seq x y z
N MET A 1 13.57 25.89 2.36
CA MET A 1 12.46 25.83 1.40
C MET A 1 13.05 25.87 0.01
N GLU A 2 12.93 24.77 -0.73
CA GLU A 2 13.36 24.71 -2.12
C GLU A 2 12.15 25.01 -3.00
N THR A 3 12.29 25.94 -3.95
CA THR A 3 11.25 26.21 -4.95
C THR A 3 11.65 25.50 -6.23
N ARG A 4 10.72 24.71 -6.79
CA ARG A 4 10.92 23.99 -8.05
C ARG A 4 9.98 24.53 -9.10
N GLN A 5 10.50 24.77 -10.30
CA GLN A 5 9.71 25.21 -11.43
C GLN A 5 9.27 23.98 -12.21
N ALA A 6 7.97 23.87 -12.44
CA ALA A 6 7.38 22.81 -13.22
C ALA A 6 6.42 23.40 -14.26
N THR A 7 6.43 22.82 -15.45
CA THR A 7 5.60 23.26 -16.58
C THR A 7 4.48 22.26 -16.84
N LEU A 8 3.27 22.74 -17.11
CA LEU A 8 2.15 21.89 -17.54
C LEU A 8 2.47 21.28 -18.90
N VAL A 9 2.58 19.96 -18.96
CA VAL A 9 2.95 19.22 -20.17
C VAL A 9 1.83 18.35 -20.74
N ARG A 10 0.84 17.98 -19.93
CA ARG A 10 -0.39 17.30 -20.38
C ARG A 10 -1.59 17.80 -19.59
N SER A 11 -2.74 17.83 -20.24
CA SER A 11 -4.03 18.04 -19.59
C SER A 11 -5.09 17.24 -20.32
N ALA A 12 -6.01 16.63 -19.57
CA ALA A 12 -7.15 15.93 -20.11
C ALA A 12 -8.38 16.16 -19.23
N THR A 13 -9.53 16.34 -19.86
CA THR A 13 -10.81 16.47 -19.18
C THR A 13 -11.73 15.33 -19.58
N ARG A 14 -12.34 14.69 -18.58
CA ARG A 14 -13.30 13.61 -18.76
C ARG A 14 -14.29 13.60 -17.61
N ASP A 15 -15.58 13.47 -17.94
CA ASP A 15 -16.68 13.37 -16.95
C ASP A 15 -16.69 14.53 -15.94
N GLY A 16 -16.32 15.74 -16.37
CA GLY A 16 -16.26 16.93 -15.53
C GLY A 16 -15.00 17.08 -14.69
N MET A 17 -14.14 16.06 -14.65
CA MET A 17 -12.84 16.10 -13.97
C MET A 17 -11.74 16.50 -14.96
N THR A 18 -10.82 17.36 -14.54
CA THR A 18 -9.59 17.68 -15.28
C THR A 18 -8.39 17.12 -14.53
N VAL A 19 -7.52 16.38 -15.23
CA VAL A 19 -6.22 15.94 -14.72
C VAL A 19 -5.12 16.60 -15.53
N ASN A 20 -4.13 17.12 -14.82
CA ASN A 20 -2.96 17.77 -15.37
C ASN A 20 -1.70 16.96 -15.02
N ILE A 21 -0.71 16.98 -15.90
CA ILE A 21 0.65 16.54 -15.59
C ILE A 21 1.59 17.73 -15.72
N TRP A 22 2.29 18.02 -14.63
CA TRP A 22 3.35 19.00 -14.53
C TRP A 22 4.68 18.28 -14.47
N LEU A 23 5.70 18.81 -15.15
CA LEU A 23 7.03 18.24 -15.17
C LEU A 23 8.06 19.30 -14.78
N GLU A 24 8.94 18.96 -13.84
CA GLU A 24 10.06 19.81 -13.44
C GLU A 24 10.91 20.22 -14.64
N ASP A 25 11.21 21.52 -14.73
CA ASP A 25 12.02 22.06 -15.81
C ASP A 25 13.40 21.40 -15.82
N GLY A 26 13.74 20.76 -16.95
CA GLY A 26 15.00 20.01 -17.12
C GLY A 26 14.86 18.48 -17.00
N GLU A 27 13.68 17.96 -16.64
CA GLU A 27 13.41 16.52 -16.58
C GLU A 27 12.83 15.94 -17.89
N ALA A 28 12.50 16.79 -18.86
CA ALA A 28 12.08 16.35 -20.19
C ALA A 28 13.25 15.78 -21.02
N GLY A 29 13.03 14.65 -21.69
CA GLY A 29 13.97 14.10 -22.67
C GLY A 29 13.78 12.62 -22.94
N ASP A 30 14.30 12.13 -24.07
CA ASP A 30 14.14 10.73 -24.49
C ASP A 30 14.82 9.73 -23.53
N ASN A 31 15.89 10.17 -22.84
CA ASN A 31 16.59 9.38 -21.82
C ASN A 31 16.12 9.70 -20.38
N LYS A 32 15.07 10.52 -20.24
CA LYS A 32 14.44 10.89 -18.97
C LYS A 32 12.92 10.72 -19.10
N ILE A 33 12.15 11.79 -18.94
CA ILE A 33 10.71 11.79 -19.12
C ILE A 33 10.39 12.17 -20.58
N SER A 34 10.11 11.14 -21.39
CA SER A 34 9.71 11.31 -22.79
C SER A 34 8.21 11.61 -22.93
N ALA A 35 7.79 12.06 -24.11
CA ALA A 35 6.37 12.24 -24.41
C ALA A 35 5.55 10.95 -24.23
N ALA A 36 6.13 9.78 -24.56
CA ALA A 36 5.48 8.49 -24.41
C ALA A 36 5.27 8.11 -22.94
N VAL A 37 6.21 8.45 -22.05
CA VAL A 37 6.06 8.27 -20.60
C VAL A 37 4.89 9.12 -20.08
N LEU A 38 4.84 10.40 -20.46
CA LEU A 38 3.76 11.31 -20.08
C LEU A 38 2.39 10.81 -20.56
N ASP A 39 2.30 10.35 -21.80
CA ASP A 39 1.07 9.79 -22.37
C ASP A 39 0.66 8.49 -21.65
N GLY A 40 1.65 7.65 -21.29
CA GLY A 40 1.43 6.43 -20.52
C GLY A 40 0.89 6.70 -19.11
N ILE A 41 1.44 7.70 -18.41
CA ILE A 41 0.94 8.15 -17.09
C ILE A 41 -0.48 8.70 -17.23
N MET A 42 -0.73 9.62 -18.16
CA MET A 42 -2.08 10.18 -18.38
C MET A 42 -3.10 9.09 -18.74
N SER A 43 -2.70 8.11 -19.54
CA SER A 43 -3.53 6.97 -19.92
C SER A 43 -3.90 6.09 -18.73
N ARG A 44 -2.91 5.61 -17.98
CA ARG A 44 -3.12 4.68 -16.87
C ARG A 44 -3.68 5.33 -15.61
N PHE A 45 -3.46 6.63 -15.41
CA PHE A 45 -4.05 7.32 -14.27
C PHE A 45 -5.47 7.82 -14.57
N PHE A 46 -5.74 8.37 -15.77
CA PHE A 46 -7.00 9.07 -16.01
C PHE A 46 -7.75 8.66 -17.29
N THR A 47 -7.13 8.76 -18.47
CA THR A 47 -7.92 8.76 -19.72
C THR A 47 -8.45 7.39 -20.13
N ASN A 48 -7.78 6.29 -19.76
CA ASN A 48 -8.24 4.93 -20.03
C ASN A 48 -9.46 4.56 -19.15
N SER A 49 -10.39 3.73 -19.63
CA SER A 49 -11.53 3.28 -18.82
C SER A 49 -11.14 2.43 -17.60
N ASN A 50 -9.96 1.79 -17.66
CA ASN A 50 -9.38 0.99 -16.57
C ASN A 50 -8.34 1.76 -15.76
N ALA A 51 -8.30 3.08 -15.91
CA ALA A 51 -7.33 3.91 -15.23
C ALA A 51 -7.53 3.98 -13.71
N VAL A 52 -6.47 4.30 -12.98
CA VAL A 52 -6.45 4.44 -11.51
C VAL A 52 -7.64 5.27 -11.03
N TYR A 53 -7.78 6.49 -11.53
CA TYR A 53 -8.83 7.43 -11.10
C TYR A 53 -10.21 6.80 -11.19
N HIS A 54 -10.58 6.21 -12.33
CA HIS A 54 -11.92 5.65 -12.51
C HIS A 54 -12.17 4.40 -11.67
N ARG A 55 -11.17 3.51 -11.57
CA ARG A 55 -11.30 2.26 -10.81
C ARG A 55 -11.31 2.52 -9.31
N ALA A 56 -10.42 3.37 -8.84
CA ALA A 56 -10.35 3.77 -7.44
C ALA A 56 -11.60 4.56 -7.05
N THR A 57 -12.01 5.59 -7.80
CA THR A 57 -13.20 6.38 -7.40
C THR A 57 -14.49 5.58 -7.34
N ALA A 58 -14.68 4.63 -8.26
CA ALA A 58 -15.81 3.71 -8.21
C ALA A 58 -15.76 2.76 -7.01
N MET A 59 -14.56 2.44 -6.51
CA MET A 59 -14.35 1.47 -5.45
C MET A 59 -14.33 2.10 -4.06
N VAL A 60 -13.49 3.12 -3.88
CA VAL A 60 -13.10 3.69 -2.58
C VAL A 60 -13.69 5.07 -2.32
N GLY A 61 -14.19 5.76 -3.35
CA GLY A 61 -14.82 7.07 -3.23
C GLY A 61 -14.07 8.18 -3.98
N GLN A 62 -14.68 9.37 -4.03
CA GLN A 62 -14.08 10.53 -4.71
C GLN A 62 -12.87 11.07 -3.93
N PRO A 63 -11.84 11.61 -4.61
CA PRO A 63 -10.65 12.16 -3.95
C PRO A 63 -10.87 13.57 -3.39
N TRP A 64 -11.91 14.26 -3.86
CA TRP A 64 -12.25 15.63 -3.46
C TRP A 64 -13.69 15.93 -3.85
N GLY A 65 -14.29 16.96 -3.25
CA GLY A 65 -15.66 17.35 -3.54
C GLY A 65 -16.19 18.40 -2.57
N ALA A 66 -17.52 18.50 -2.48
CA ALA A 66 -18.18 19.48 -1.62
C ALA A 66 -17.81 19.28 -0.15
N HIS A 67 -17.62 20.39 0.57
CA HIS A 67 -17.39 20.47 2.00
C HIS A 67 -17.77 21.87 2.53
N GLU A 68 -17.87 22.02 3.85
CA GLU A 68 -18.29 23.28 4.49
C GLU A 68 -17.11 24.09 5.07
N PHE A 69 -15.89 23.58 4.97
CA PHE A 69 -14.69 24.21 5.55
C PHE A 69 -14.17 25.38 4.70
N ASP A 70 -14.12 26.57 5.30
CA ASP A 70 -13.67 27.80 4.66
C ASP A 70 -12.15 27.87 4.45
N ASP A 71 -11.38 27.11 5.22
CA ASP A 71 -9.91 27.04 5.15
C ASP A 71 -9.40 26.02 4.13
N LEU A 72 -10.27 25.16 3.58
CA LEU A 72 -9.93 24.25 2.49
C LEU A 72 -10.12 24.91 1.11
N ILE A 73 -9.41 24.40 0.11
CA ILE A 73 -9.53 24.83 -1.29
C ILE A 73 -10.96 24.58 -1.82
N GLN A 74 -11.37 25.32 -2.86
CA GLN A 74 -12.71 25.17 -3.46
C GLN A 74 -13.00 23.72 -3.93
N THR A 75 -14.29 23.41 -4.09
CA THR A 75 -14.78 22.09 -4.50
C THR A 75 -14.31 21.67 -5.89
N GLU A 76 -14.42 22.56 -6.88
CA GLU A 76 -13.98 22.26 -8.24
C GLU A 76 -12.49 22.55 -8.40
N GLN A 77 -11.70 21.48 -8.48
CA GLN A 77 -10.24 21.54 -8.65
C GLN A 77 -9.80 20.57 -9.74
N PRO A 78 -8.84 20.94 -10.60
CA PRO A 78 -8.10 19.93 -11.33
C PRO A 78 -7.30 19.07 -10.33
N LEU A 79 -7.02 17.82 -10.71
CA LEU A 79 -6.02 17.01 -10.02
C LEU A 79 -4.69 17.13 -10.77
N ASP A 80 -3.66 17.51 -10.05
CA ASP A 80 -2.32 17.73 -10.58
C ASP A 80 -1.42 16.55 -10.23
N ILE A 81 -0.84 15.90 -11.24
CA ILE A 81 0.29 14.98 -11.07
C ILE A 81 1.56 15.77 -11.35
N VAL A 82 2.43 15.88 -10.36
CA VAL A 82 3.66 16.67 -10.46
C VAL A 82 4.86 15.74 -10.47
N LEU A 83 5.55 15.67 -11.61
CA LEU A 83 6.75 14.87 -11.79
C LEU A 83 7.98 15.74 -11.50
N VAL A 84 8.73 15.37 -10.47
CA VAL A 84 9.86 16.14 -9.94
C VAL A 84 11.01 15.20 -9.62
N ASN A 85 12.25 15.69 -9.65
CA ASN A 85 13.44 14.90 -9.29
C ASN A 85 13.75 15.15 -7.81
N PHE A 86 13.21 14.35 -6.89
CA PHE A 86 13.17 14.71 -5.46
C PHE A 86 14.56 14.95 -4.86
N ASP A 87 15.49 14.02 -5.02
CA ASP A 87 16.77 14.09 -4.31
C ASP A 87 17.95 14.48 -5.22
N ARG A 88 17.80 14.39 -6.54
CA ARG A 88 18.84 14.63 -7.56
C ARG A 88 20.13 13.85 -7.30
N ASP A 89 20.01 12.68 -6.69
CA ASP A 89 21.12 11.85 -6.23
C ASP A 89 21.55 10.80 -7.27
N GLN A 90 20.88 10.78 -8.42
CA GLN A 90 21.10 9.85 -9.52
C GLN A 90 20.79 8.39 -9.16
N GLN A 91 19.96 8.16 -8.14
CA GLN A 91 19.51 6.83 -7.73
C GLN A 91 18.01 6.64 -8.04
N PRO A 92 17.59 5.43 -8.43
CA PRO A 92 16.17 5.09 -8.39
C PRO A 92 15.73 4.78 -6.94
N TYR A 93 14.41 4.82 -6.72
CA TYR A 93 13.76 4.49 -5.43
C TYR A 93 14.05 5.54 -4.34
N GLY A 94 13.78 5.19 -3.07
CA GLY A 94 13.73 6.17 -1.97
C GLY A 94 12.31 6.68 -1.77
N LEU A 95 12.15 8.01 -1.65
CA LEU A 95 10.83 8.61 -1.71
C LEU A 95 10.35 8.55 -3.17
N MET A 96 9.41 7.66 -3.49
CA MET A 96 8.95 7.48 -4.87
C MET A 96 7.78 8.40 -5.24
N GLY A 97 6.97 8.75 -4.25
CA GLY A 97 5.86 9.68 -4.39
C GLY A 97 5.36 10.15 -3.05
N TYR A 98 4.52 11.18 -3.07
CA TYR A 98 3.76 11.60 -1.90
C TYR A 98 2.49 12.35 -2.29
N PHE A 99 1.46 12.20 -1.46
CA PHE A 99 0.36 13.13 -1.28
C PHE A 99 0.53 13.87 0.05
N TRP A 100 0.34 15.18 0.06
CA TRP A 100 0.35 15.96 1.30
C TRP A 100 -0.89 16.84 1.38
N SER A 101 -1.82 16.46 2.26
CA SER A 101 -3.10 17.16 2.47
C SER A 101 -2.96 18.63 2.84
N TYR A 102 -1.79 19.06 3.31
CA TYR A 102 -1.48 20.46 3.57
C TYR A 102 -1.69 21.34 2.33
N ASN A 103 -1.47 20.81 1.12
CA ASN A 103 -1.72 21.52 -0.13
C ASN A 103 -3.21 21.78 -0.41
N ASN A 104 -4.11 21.07 0.28
CA ASN A 104 -5.56 21.24 0.14
C ASN A 104 -6.12 22.38 1.00
N PHE A 105 -5.29 23.09 1.75
CA PHE A 105 -5.70 24.26 2.52
C PHE A 105 -5.45 25.54 1.73
N LYS A 106 -6.25 26.58 1.96
CA LYS A 106 -5.95 27.92 1.48
C LYS A 106 -4.68 28.45 2.13
N VAL A 107 -3.97 29.34 1.45
CA VAL A 107 -2.79 30.00 2.04
C VAL A 107 -3.25 30.94 3.16
N THR A 108 -2.81 30.65 4.37
CA THR A 108 -3.05 31.46 5.57
C THR A 108 -1.77 31.50 6.43
N PRO A 109 -1.69 32.31 7.50
CA PRO A 109 -0.55 32.25 8.42
C PRO A 109 -0.31 30.88 9.09
N SER A 110 -1.32 30.01 9.18
CA SER A 110 -1.17 28.62 9.68
C SER A 110 -0.83 27.62 8.57
N THR A 111 -1.06 27.99 7.31
CA THR A 111 -0.82 27.17 6.12
C THR A 111 0.03 27.89 5.05
N PRO A 112 1.15 28.57 5.40
CA PRO A 112 1.82 29.47 4.46
C PRO A 112 2.53 28.75 3.31
N GLU A 113 2.78 27.45 3.44
CA GLU A 113 3.42 26.62 2.42
C GLU A 113 2.45 25.86 1.50
N SER A 114 1.14 26.07 1.65
CA SER A 114 0.16 25.36 0.83
C SER A 114 0.30 25.76 -0.64
N ASN A 115 0.22 24.77 -1.53
CA ASN A 115 0.10 25.02 -2.96
C ASN A 115 -1.33 25.31 -3.43
N GLU A 116 -2.31 25.31 -2.52
CA GLU A 116 -3.75 25.44 -2.80
C GLU A 116 -4.22 24.53 -3.95
N SER A 117 -3.72 23.30 -3.98
CA SER A 117 -3.90 22.34 -5.07
C SER A 117 -4.26 20.94 -4.60
N LEU A 118 -4.97 20.22 -5.46
CA LEU A 118 -5.22 18.79 -5.30
C LEU A 118 -4.13 18.03 -6.07
N SER A 119 -3.00 17.77 -5.42
CA SER A 119 -1.80 17.28 -6.10
C SER A 119 -1.21 16.01 -5.50
N VAL A 120 -0.68 15.17 -6.39
CA VAL A 120 0.25 14.07 -6.05
C VAL A 120 1.59 14.34 -6.72
N TYR A 121 2.67 13.97 -6.06
CA TYR A 121 4.03 14.18 -6.52
C TYR A 121 4.72 12.84 -6.73
N LEU A 122 5.48 12.70 -7.82
CA LEU A 122 6.27 11.50 -8.09
C LEU A 122 7.72 11.85 -8.41
N ASP A 123 8.61 10.98 -7.97
CA ASP A 123 10.01 11.02 -8.34
C ASP A 123 10.25 10.60 -9.80
N THR A 124 10.98 11.43 -10.53
CA THR A 124 11.35 11.18 -11.92
C THR A 124 12.54 10.23 -12.06
N GLU A 125 13.50 10.22 -11.12
CA GLU A 125 14.69 9.38 -11.23
C GLU A 125 14.32 7.89 -11.21
N THR A 126 13.38 7.52 -10.35
CA THR A 126 12.81 6.17 -10.29
C THR A 126 12.31 5.71 -11.67
N ILE A 127 11.71 6.58 -12.48
CA ILE A 127 11.18 6.21 -13.81
C ILE A 127 12.29 5.82 -14.78
N TYR A 128 13.35 6.63 -14.89
CA TYR A 128 14.35 6.49 -15.96
C TYR A 128 15.68 5.88 -15.50
N ARG A 129 15.90 5.67 -14.20
CA ARG A 129 17.14 5.06 -13.65
C ARG A 129 17.03 3.55 -13.43
N THR A 130 15.84 2.98 -13.50
CA THR A 130 15.66 1.53 -13.44
C THR A 130 15.80 0.88 -14.83
N PRO A 131 16.22 -0.40 -14.92
CA PRO A 131 16.23 -1.12 -16.19
C PRO A 131 14.84 -1.31 -16.79
N GLY A 132 14.71 -1.05 -18.10
CA GLY A 132 13.46 -1.26 -18.84
C GLY A 132 12.29 -0.46 -18.25
N ASP A 133 11.11 -1.09 -18.17
CA ASP A 133 9.89 -0.43 -17.67
C ASP A 133 9.68 -0.60 -16.16
N ILE A 134 10.67 -1.12 -15.40
CA ILE A 134 10.49 -1.46 -13.98
C ILE A 134 10.01 -0.25 -13.17
N GLY A 135 10.74 0.85 -13.23
CA GLY A 135 10.45 2.06 -12.46
C GLY A 135 9.18 2.76 -12.90
N LEU A 136 8.88 2.75 -14.20
CA LEU A 136 7.60 3.25 -14.70
C LEU A 136 6.42 2.41 -14.19
N ASN A 137 6.55 1.09 -14.18
CA ASN A 137 5.52 0.19 -13.63
C ASN A 137 5.36 0.35 -12.12
N THR A 138 6.45 0.54 -11.38
CA THR A 138 6.43 0.91 -9.96
C THR A 138 5.65 2.22 -9.78
N GLN A 139 5.95 3.25 -10.56
CA GLN A 139 5.30 4.56 -10.41
C GLN A 139 3.82 4.57 -10.78
N TYR A 140 3.34 3.66 -11.63
CA TYR A 140 1.91 3.47 -11.82
C TYR A 140 1.21 2.98 -10.55
N ASN A 141 1.86 2.13 -9.76
CA ASN A 141 1.31 1.65 -8.48
C ASN A 141 1.47 2.72 -7.38
N THR A 142 2.62 3.41 -7.33
CA THR A 142 2.81 4.56 -6.42
C THR A 142 1.75 5.63 -6.66
N LEU A 143 1.37 5.91 -7.90
CA LEU A 143 0.23 6.81 -8.18
C LEU A 143 -1.09 6.33 -7.58
N ALA A 144 -1.36 5.02 -7.58
CA ALA A 144 -2.53 4.48 -6.91
C ALA A 144 -2.42 4.63 -5.39
N HIS A 145 -1.24 4.38 -4.81
CA HIS A 145 -0.95 4.57 -3.39
C HIS A 145 -1.22 6.02 -2.95
N GLU A 146 -0.60 7.00 -3.61
CA GLU A 146 -0.79 8.42 -3.27
C GLU A 146 -2.21 8.91 -3.52
N PHE A 147 -2.87 8.36 -4.54
CA PHE A 147 -4.29 8.63 -4.77
C PHE A 147 -5.17 8.09 -3.64
N MET A 148 -4.83 6.96 -3.03
CA MET A 148 -5.56 6.45 -1.87
C MET A 148 -5.44 7.41 -0.69
N HIS A 149 -4.27 7.97 -0.42
CA HIS A 149 -4.10 8.98 0.63
C HIS A 149 -4.97 10.22 0.40
N MET A 150 -5.05 10.68 -0.86
CA MET A 150 -5.95 11.77 -1.24
C MET A 150 -7.42 11.42 -0.98
N VAL A 151 -7.84 10.20 -1.34
CA VAL A 151 -9.20 9.70 -1.07
C VAL A 151 -9.46 9.60 0.44
N ASN A 152 -8.54 9.04 1.23
CA ASN A 152 -8.70 8.93 2.67
C ASN A 152 -8.78 10.30 3.34
N PHE A 153 -7.93 11.26 2.94
CA PHE A 153 -8.00 12.62 3.47
C PHE A 153 -9.39 13.22 3.25
N TYR A 154 -9.94 13.14 2.04
CA TYR A 154 -11.26 13.69 1.78
C TYR A 154 -12.40 12.86 2.39
N GLN A 155 -12.49 11.58 2.05
CA GLN A 155 -13.59 10.71 2.48
C GLN A 155 -13.62 10.53 4.00
N ARG A 156 -12.46 10.50 4.67
CA ARG A 156 -12.39 10.24 6.11
C ARG A 156 -12.07 11.49 6.91
N GLY A 157 -11.04 12.23 6.54
CA GLY A 157 -10.66 13.46 7.25
C GLY A 157 -11.72 14.55 7.09
N VAL A 158 -12.10 14.87 5.85
CA VAL A 158 -13.02 15.98 5.57
C VAL A 158 -14.48 15.59 5.82
N LEU A 159 -14.95 14.46 5.29
CA LEU A 159 -16.37 14.11 5.35
C LEU A 159 -16.80 13.42 6.66
N LEU A 160 -15.90 12.67 7.30
CA LEU A 160 -16.24 11.87 8.48
C LEU A 160 -15.60 12.37 9.78
N ASP A 161 -14.66 13.31 9.70
CA ASP A 161 -13.83 13.77 10.83
C ASP A 161 -13.18 12.59 11.58
N ASN A 162 -12.65 11.62 10.83
CA ASN A 162 -12.09 10.38 11.37
C ASN A 162 -10.96 9.82 10.50
N THR A 163 -9.79 10.46 10.56
CA THR A 163 -8.58 9.98 9.87
C THR A 163 -8.10 8.64 10.43
N PHE A 164 -7.52 7.80 9.57
CA PHE A 164 -6.86 6.60 10.06
C PHE A 164 -5.56 6.93 10.79
N GLU A 165 -5.19 6.04 11.72
CA GLU A 165 -3.82 5.93 12.21
C GLU A 165 -2.89 5.56 11.04
N THR A 166 -1.63 6.02 11.10
CA THR A 166 -0.64 5.84 10.02
C THR A 166 -0.56 4.41 9.48
N TRP A 167 -0.55 3.41 10.35
CA TRP A 167 -0.43 2.02 9.93
C TRP A 167 -1.59 1.58 9.03
N LEU A 168 -2.82 2.02 9.35
CA LEU A 168 -4.02 1.63 8.62
C LEU A 168 -4.18 2.48 7.36
N GLU A 169 -3.80 3.76 7.42
CA GLU A 169 -3.72 4.66 6.27
C GLU A 169 -2.83 4.05 5.17
N GLU A 170 -1.59 3.70 5.52
CA GLU A 170 -0.61 3.12 4.60
C GLU A 170 -0.98 1.70 4.16
N THR A 171 -1.45 0.85 5.08
CA THR A 171 -1.92 -0.50 4.73
C THR A 171 -3.09 -0.43 3.73
N SER A 172 -3.99 0.54 3.88
CA SER A 172 -5.12 0.71 2.96
C SER A 172 -4.68 1.19 1.57
N ALA A 173 -3.62 1.98 1.49
CA ALA A 173 -3.00 2.40 0.22
C ALA A 173 -2.26 1.24 -0.46
N LEU A 174 -1.52 0.42 0.30
CA LEU A 174 -0.88 -0.80 -0.19
C LEU A 174 -1.88 -1.85 -0.67
N MET A 175 -3.06 -1.91 -0.05
CA MET A 175 -4.17 -2.73 -0.55
C MET A 175 -4.67 -2.23 -1.91
N LEU A 176 -4.73 -0.91 -2.14
CA LEU A 176 -5.11 -0.37 -3.44
C LEU A 176 -4.06 -0.69 -4.52
N GLU A 177 -2.77 -0.64 -4.18
CA GLU A 177 -1.69 -1.08 -5.07
C GLU A 177 -1.93 -2.53 -5.53
N ASP A 178 -2.14 -3.48 -4.59
CA ASP A 178 -2.36 -4.89 -4.93
C ASP A 178 -3.63 -5.07 -5.80
N VAL A 179 -4.71 -4.36 -5.46
CA VAL A 179 -5.99 -4.41 -6.17
C VAL A 179 -5.92 -3.91 -7.61
N LEU A 180 -5.12 -2.88 -7.89
CA LEU A 180 -5.02 -2.28 -9.22
C LEU A 180 -3.83 -2.78 -10.04
N SER A 181 -2.83 -3.39 -9.41
CA SER A 181 -1.56 -3.77 -10.02
C SER A 181 -1.69 -4.49 -11.36
N ASP A 182 -2.45 -5.59 -11.44
CA ASP A 182 -2.63 -6.38 -12.66
C ASP A 182 -3.37 -5.61 -13.78
N ILE A 183 -4.25 -4.68 -13.40
CA ILE A 183 -4.99 -3.85 -14.35
C ILE A 183 -4.05 -2.82 -15.00
N LEU A 184 -3.15 -2.25 -14.20
CA LEU A 184 -2.20 -1.22 -14.65
C LEU A 184 -1.04 -1.85 -15.43
N THR A 185 -0.56 -2.99 -14.95
CA THR A 185 0.57 -3.73 -15.49
C THR A 185 0.27 -5.24 -15.43
N PRO A 186 -0.32 -5.81 -16.50
CA PRO A 186 -0.69 -7.23 -16.52
C PRO A 186 0.46 -8.15 -16.16
N GLY A 187 0.23 -9.06 -15.22
CA GLY A 187 1.24 -10.00 -14.73
C GLY A 187 2.09 -9.51 -13.56
N TYR A 188 2.02 -8.22 -13.20
CA TYR A 188 2.76 -7.64 -12.08
C TYR A 188 1.95 -7.70 -10.78
N SER A 189 2.64 -7.89 -9.64
CA SER A 189 2.05 -7.70 -8.31
C SER A 189 3.09 -7.15 -7.35
N PRO A 190 2.89 -5.94 -6.78
CA PRO A 190 3.85 -5.32 -5.86
C PRO A 190 4.04 -6.15 -4.59
N ILE A 191 3.02 -6.93 -4.21
CA ILE A 191 3.09 -7.85 -3.08
C ILE A 191 3.95 -9.07 -3.40
N ARG A 192 3.65 -9.74 -4.53
CA ARG A 192 4.36 -10.96 -4.95
C ARG A 192 5.83 -10.68 -5.26
N ASP A 193 6.09 -9.54 -5.89
CA ASP A 193 7.37 -9.21 -6.51
C ASP A 193 8.26 -8.32 -5.61
N GLY A 194 7.73 -7.83 -4.47
CA GLY A 194 8.46 -6.93 -3.57
C GLY A 194 8.10 -7.11 -2.08
N ARG A 195 6.89 -6.72 -1.66
CA ARG A 195 6.57 -6.57 -0.22
C ARG A 195 6.64 -7.88 0.57
N PHE A 196 6.16 -8.99 0.01
CA PHE A 196 6.21 -10.28 0.67
C PHE A 196 7.62 -10.87 0.76
N PRO A 197 8.43 -10.92 -0.32
CA PRO A 197 9.83 -11.30 -0.19
C PRO A 197 10.61 -10.38 0.75
N ASP A 198 10.33 -9.06 0.78
CA ASP A 198 10.96 -8.13 1.73
C ASP A 198 10.59 -8.44 3.18
N TYR A 199 9.32 -8.70 3.47
CA TYR A 199 8.89 -9.14 4.80
C TYR A 199 9.65 -10.39 5.28
N LEU A 200 9.89 -11.35 4.38
CA LEU A 200 10.64 -12.56 4.65
C LEU A 200 12.15 -12.32 4.80
N ASN A 201 12.74 -11.44 3.99
CA ASN A 201 14.18 -11.18 3.97
C ASN A 201 14.65 -10.31 5.14
N GLN A 202 13.80 -9.39 5.60
CA GLN A 202 14.02 -8.49 6.73
C GLN A 202 13.78 -9.21 8.07
N SER A 203 13.31 -10.46 8.05
CA SER A 203 12.91 -11.19 9.26
C SER A 203 11.87 -10.39 10.08
N GLY A 204 10.91 -9.74 9.42
CA GLY A 204 9.92 -8.82 10.01
C GLY A 204 8.82 -9.48 10.85
N PHE A 205 9.10 -10.66 11.42
CA PHE A 205 8.12 -11.49 12.11
C PHE A 205 7.72 -10.95 13.48
N ASN A 206 8.69 -10.43 14.25
CA ASN A 206 8.50 -9.96 15.62
C ASN A 206 8.34 -8.43 15.67
N CYS A 207 7.44 -7.92 14.84
CA CYS A 207 7.12 -6.51 14.72
C CYS A 207 5.64 -6.30 15.07
N ASN A 208 5.34 -5.18 15.73
CA ASN A 208 3.96 -4.84 16.04
C ASN A 208 3.27 -4.34 14.77
N LEU A 209 2.27 -5.08 14.29
CA LEU A 209 1.59 -4.82 13.03
C LEU A 209 0.88 -3.46 12.97
N ILE A 210 0.49 -2.91 14.13
CA ILE A 210 -0.20 -1.62 14.23
C ILE A 210 0.74 -0.46 14.60
N ASP A 211 2.03 -0.74 14.75
CA ASP A 211 3.05 0.30 14.79
C ASP A 211 3.62 0.45 13.37
N TRP A 212 3.93 1.67 12.96
CA TRP A 212 4.46 1.94 11.62
C TRP A 212 5.89 2.45 11.67
N ASP A 213 6.79 1.73 11.01
CA ASP A 213 8.19 2.12 10.84
C ASP A 213 8.46 2.54 9.39
N PHE A 214 8.96 3.76 9.20
CA PHE A 214 9.29 4.31 7.90
C PHE A 214 10.72 3.99 7.46
N ASP A 215 11.57 3.44 8.33
CA ASP A 215 12.97 3.16 8.00
C ASP A 215 13.08 1.93 7.09
N PRO A 216 13.49 2.07 5.82
CA PRO A 216 13.62 0.95 4.88
C PRO A 216 14.74 -0.02 5.28
N SER A 217 15.62 0.36 6.21
CA SER A 217 16.66 -0.52 6.76
C SER A 217 16.22 -1.29 8.00
N SER A 218 15.04 -0.97 8.55
CA SER A 218 14.48 -1.65 9.71
C SER A 218 13.95 -3.03 9.34
N ASN A 219 14.15 -4.00 10.24
CA ASN A 219 13.46 -5.29 10.14
C ASN A 219 11.94 -5.15 10.26
N CYS A 220 11.47 -4.04 10.84
CA CYS A 220 10.06 -3.75 11.02
C CYS A 220 9.51 -2.74 10.00
N PHE A 221 10.15 -2.62 8.83
CA PHE A 221 9.71 -1.71 7.79
C PHE A 221 8.21 -1.90 7.46
N GLY A 222 7.44 -0.85 7.73
CA GLY A 222 5.98 -0.88 7.77
C GLY A 222 5.36 -1.32 6.45
N TYR A 223 5.96 -0.93 5.33
CA TYR A 223 5.44 -1.29 4.02
C TYR A 223 5.52 -2.79 3.70
N SER A 224 6.61 -3.46 4.11
CA SER A 224 6.76 -4.91 3.93
C SER A 224 5.70 -5.66 4.74
N ILE A 225 5.52 -5.23 5.99
CA ILE A 225 4.62 -5.84 6.97
C ILE A 225 3.15 -5.57 6.61
N GLY A 226 2.79 -4.29 6.49
CA GLY A 226 1.44 -3.83 6.15
C GLY A 226 1.00 -4.31 4.78
N GLY A 227 1.89 -4.27 3.77
CA GLY A 227 1.59 -4.80 2.44
C GLY A 227 1.31 -6.30 2.45
N SER A 228 2.15 -7.08 3.14
CA SER A 228 1.95 -8.53 3.29
C SER A 228 0.67 -8.89 4.05
N PHE A 229 0.34 -8.13 5.10
CA PHE A 229 -0.89 -8.34 5.85
C PHE A 229 -2.13 -7.90 5.07
N GLY A 230 -2.12 -6.74 4.44
CA GLY A 230 -3.19 -6.24 3.56
C GLY A 230 -3.50 -7.23 2.43
N ALA A 231 -2.46 -7.79 1.82
CA ALA A 231 -2.55 -8.83 0.81
C ALA A 231 -3.26 -10.11 1.32
N TYR A 232 -2.93 -10.56 2.54
CA TYR A 232 -3.63 -11.66 3.19
C TYR A 232 -5.12 -11.31 3.38
N LEU A 233 -5.42 -10.13 3.90
CA LEU A 233 -6.81 -9.69 4.13
C LEU A 233 -7.63 -9.66 2.83
N LEU A 234 -7.08 -9.09 1.76
CA LEU A 234 -7.75 -9.01 0.46
C LEU A 234 -8.06 -10.40 -0.12
N ARG A 235 -7.14 -11.37 -0.02
CA ARG A 235 -7.35 -12.72 -0.55
C ARG A 235 -8.44 -13.46 0.21
N HIS A 236 -8.50 -13.31 1.54
CA HIS A 236 -9.49 -13.99 2.37
C HIS A 236 -10.85 -13.30 2.42
N TYR A 237 -10.89 -11.97 2.41
CA TYR A 237 -12.12 -11.21 2.69
C TYR A 237 -12.60 -10.35 1.50
N GLY A 238 -11.75 -10.13 0.50
CA GLY A 238 -12.13 -9.55 -0.78
C GLY A 238 -12.34 -8.04 -0.80
N ILE A 239 -12.88 -7.58 -1.94
CA ILE A 239 -13.05 -6.15 -2.20
C ILE A 239 -14.16 -5.54 -1.35
N GLY A 240 -15.24 -6.29 -1.08
CA GLY A 240 -16.30 -5.84 -0.19
C GLY A 240 -15.81 -5.56 1.23
N PHE A 241 -14.90 -6.38 1.76
CA PHE A 241 -14.20 -6.11 3.02
C PHE A 241 -13.42 -4.80 2.97
N TYR A 242 -12.61 -4.61 1.93
CA TYR A 242 -11.79 -3.43 1.77
C TYR A 242 -12.65 -2.15 1.72
N GLN A 243 -13.75 -2.17 0.96
CA GLN A 243 -14.70 -1.06 0.93
C GLN A 243 -15.35 -0.77 2.28
N ASN A 244 -15.69 -1.81 3.05
CA ASN A 244 -16.28 -1.66 4.38
C ASN A 244 -15.27 -1.09 5.38
N LEU A 245 -14.00 -1.49 5.29
CA LEU A 245 -12.90 -0.95 6.09
C LEU A 245 -12.80 0.57 5.89
N LEU A 246 -12.68 1.01 4.65
CA LEU A 246 -12.51 2.42 4.30
C LEU A 246 -13.68 3.31 4.74
N ARG A 247 -14.90 2.78 4.72
CA ARG A 247 -16.13 3.50 5.12
C ARG A 247 -16.46 3.37 6.61
N GLY A 248 -15.71 2.57 7.36
CA GLY A 248 -15.96 2.35 8.77
C GLY A 248 -15.77 3.63 9.58
N ASN A 249 -16.81 4.06 10.29
CA ASN A 249 -16.80 5.27 11.15
C ASN A 249 -17.39 5.00 12.55
N ASN A 250 -17.33 3.75 13.01
CA ASN A 250 -17.89 3.34 14.30
C ASN A 250 -16.91 3.54 15.48
N SER A 251 -15.68 3.97 15.21
CA SER A 251 -14.61 4.20 16.18
C SER A 251 -13.55 5.09 15.54
N VAL A 252 -12.77 5.80 16.36
CA VAL A 252 -11.51 6.47 15.94
C VAL A 252 -10.29 5.56 16.09
N ASP A 253 -10.46 4.43 16.77
CA ASP A 253 -9.43 3.38 16.91
C ASP A 253 -9.43 2.50 15.65
N GLY A 254 -8.34 2.54 14.89
CA GLY A 254 -8.18 1.80 13.64
C GLY A 254 -8.26 0.28 13.82
N PHE A 255 -7.82 -0.24 14.96
CA PHE A 255 -7.90 -1.65 15.29
C PHE A 255 -9.35 -2.11 15.40
N VAL A 256 -10.21 -1.29 16.03
CA VAL A 256 -11.65 -1.55 16.16
C VAL A 256 -12.35 -1.48 14.81
N ILE A 257 -11.98 -0.52 13.95
CA ILE A 257 -12.53 -0.42 12.58
C ILE A 257 -12.16 -1.67 11.77
N LEU A 258 -10.89 -2.09 11.81
CA LEU A 258 -10.42 -3.29 11.12
C LEU A 258 -11.10 -4.55 11.65
N ASP A 259 -11.25 -4.70 12.97
CA ASP A 259 -11.87 -5.88 13.57
C ASP A 259 -13.33 -6.01 13.13
N LYS A 260 -14.06 -4.91 13.13
CA LYS A 260 -15.42 -4.87 12.61
C LYS A 260 -15.46 -5.24 11.13
N ALA A 261 -14.62 -4.64 10.29
CA ALA A 261 -14.62 -4.91 8.86
C ALA A 261 -14.34 -6.39 8.56
N ILE A 262 -13.39 -7.01 9.26
CA ILE A 262 -13.09 -8.44 9.12
C ILE A 262 -14.30 -9.28 9.53
N ARG A 263 -14.94 -8.97 10.67
CA ARG A 263 -16.11 -9.72 11.14
C ARG A 263 -17.31 -9.59 10.21
N ASP A 264 -17.56 -8.39 9.69
CA ASP A 264 -18.64 -8.13 8.73
C ASP A 264 -18.42 -8.91 7.42
N ALA A 265 -17.17 -9.18 7.06
CA ALA A 265 -16.81 -10.04 5.94
C ALA A 265 -16.84 -11.55 6.26
N GLY A 266 -17.33 -11.94 7.44
CA GLY A 266 -17.40 -13.34 7.90
C GLY A 266 -16.09 -13.88 8.48
N GLY A 267 -15.10 -13.03 8.70
CA GLY A 267 -13.83 -13.38 9.31
C GLY A 267 -13.88 -13.48 10.84
N PRO A 268 -12.80 -13.95 11.47
CA PRO A 268 -12.73 -14.19 12.92
C PRO A 268 -12.49 -12.93 13.76
N GLY A 269 -12.17 -11.80 13.13
CA GLY A 269 -11.69 -10.57 13.75
C GLY A 269 -10.17 -10.37 13.61
N THR A 270 -9.67 -9.21 14.04
CA THR A 270 -8.29 -8.76 13.76
C THR A 270 -7.24 -9.68 14.38
N VAL A 271 -7.33 -9.97 15.68
CA VAL A 271 -6.31 -10.76 16.40
C VAL A 271 -6.07 -12.12 15.74
N GLU A 272 -7.14 -12.81 15.36
CA GLU A 272 -7.04 -14.13 14.73
C GLU A 272 -6.58 -14.02 13.27
N ALA A 273 -6.99 -12.99 12.53
CA ALA A 273 -6.49 -12.73 11.18
C ALA A 273 -4.97 -12.50 11.18
N ILE A 274 -4.45 -11.73 12.14
CA ILE A 274 -3.00 -11.50 12.31
C ILE A 274 -2.28 -12.81 12.59
N ARG A 275 -2.78 -13.63 13.51
CA ARG A 275 -2.18 -14.94 13.82
C ARG A 275 -2.08 -15.84 12.60
N ARG A 276 -3.14 -15.89 11.79
CA ARG A 276 -3.16 -16.69 10.56
C ARG A 276 -2.23 -16.14 9.49
N ALA A 277 -2.19 -14.81 9.34
CA ALA A 277 -1.28 -14.14 8.41
C ALA A 277 0.20 -14.39 8.77
N ALA A 278 0.54 -14.36 10.06
CA ALA A 278 1.90 -14.62 10.54
C ALA A 278 2.40 -16.03 10.19
N LEU A 279 1.51 -17.01 9.98
CA LEU A 279 1.90 -18.35 9.53
C LEU A 279 2.40 -18.40 8.09
N ASN A 280 2.25 -17.34 7.31
CA ASN A 280 2.92 -17.26 6.01
C ASN A 280 4.46 -17.26 6.13
N ALA A 281 5.03 -16.94 7.30
CA ALA A 281 6.45 -17.17 7.61
C ALA A 281 6.85 -18.65 7.49
N ALA A 282 5.90 -19.58 7.64
CA ALA A 282 6.15 -20.98 7.40
C ALA A 282 6.42 -21.27 5.91
N LEU A 283 6.04 -20.39 4.98
CA LEU A 283 5.99 -20.55 3.51
C LEU A 283 4.83 -21.42 3.04
N LEU A 284 3.61 -21.11 3.49
CA LEU A 284 2.42 -21.91 3.19
C LEU A 284 2.16 -21.97 1.67
N PRO A 285 1.87 -23.15 1.08
CA PRO A 285 1.48 -23.23 -0.33
C PRO A 285 0.19 -22.44 -0.60
N ALA A 286 0.11 -21.80 -1.76
CA ALA A 286 -1.10 -21.05 -2.14
C ALA A 286 -2.31 -21.96 -2.37
N SER A 287 -2.07 -23.23 -2.71
CA SER A 287 -3.10 -24.25 -2.88
C SER A 287 -2.96 -25.35 -1.83
N GLY A 288 -4.09 -25.89 -1.36
CA GLY A 288 -4.09 -26.98 -0.36
C GLY A 288 -3.82 -26.55 1.08
N SER A 289 -3.52 -25.27 1.35
CA SER A 289 -3.54 -24.73 2.71
C SER A 289 -4.96 -24.79 3.30
N PRO A 290 -5.12 -25.05 4.61
CA PRO A 290 -6.43 -25.05 5.27
C PRO A 290 -7.14 -23.70 5.10
N ALA A 291 -8.48 -23.71 5.15
CA ALA A 291 -9.28 -22.49 5.00
C ALA A 291 -8.88 -21.41 6.03
N GLY A 292 -8.69 -20.19 5.55
CA GLY A 292 -8.19 -19.07 6.37
C GLY A 292 -6.66 -19.03 6.52
N PHE A 293 -5.91 -19.92 5.88
CA PHE A 293 -4.45 -19.91 5.88
C PHE A 293 -3.89 -19.81 4.46
N GLY A 294 -2.63 -19.42 4.36
CA GLY A 294 -1.98 -19.16 3.08
C GLY A 294 -2.54 -17.90 2.39
N MET A 295 -2.11 -17.68 1.16
CA MET A 295 -2.51 -16.55 0.33
C MET A 295 -2.90 -17.04 -1.07
N PRO A 296 -4.09 -17.67 -1.21
CA PRO A 296 -4.57 -18.19 -2.48
C PRO A 296 -4.84 -17.05 -3.48
N PRO A 297 -4.91 -17.35 -4.79
CA PRO A 297 -5.35 -16.36 -5.75
C PRO A 297 -6.82 -15.97 -5.49
N ARG A 298 -7.19 -14.75 -5.85
CA ARG A 298 -8.58 -14.30 -5.83
C ARG A 298 -8.89 -13.53 -7.11
N THR A 299 -10.03 -13.83 -7.72
CA THR A 299 -10.57 -13.03 -8.81
C THR A 299 -11.99 -12.62 -8.48
N GLU A 300 -12.26 -11.32 -8.50
CA GLU A 300 -13.55 -10.76 -8.14
C GLU A 300 -13.77 -9.44 -8.88
N ASN A 301 -14.94 -9.21 -9.47
CA ASN A 301 -15.31 -7.94 -10.12
C ASN A 301 -14.27 -7.42 -11.15
N GLY A 302 -13.61 -8.33 -11.86
CA GLY A 302 -12.56 -7.99 -12.84
C GLY A 302 -11.25 -7.51 -12.21
N ILE A 303 -11.02 -7.80 -10.93
CA ILE A 303 -9.75 -7.65 -10.21
C ILE A 303 -9.13 -9.02 -10.04
N THR A 304 -7.82 -9.11 -10.28
CA THR A 304 -7.01 -10.32 -10.08
C THR A 304 -6.00 -10.05 -8.98
N LEU A 305 -6.10 -10.80 -7.89
CA LEU A 305 -5.07 -10.87 -6.85
C LEU A 305 -4.30 -12.17 -7.05
N TYR A 306 -3.02 -12.04 -7.37
CA TYR A 306 -2.16 -13.18 -7.62
C TYR A 306 -1.96 -14.03 -6.36
N ALA A 307 -1.87 -15.34 -6.54
CA ALA A 307 -1.46 -16.25 -5.49
C ALA A 307 -0.06 -15.89 -4.97
N ILE A 308 0.16 -15.99 -3.66
CA ILE A 308 1.50 -15.95 -3.07
C ILE A 308 1.83 -17.39 -2.65
N ASP A 309 2.58 -18.09 -3.50
CA ASP A 309 2.95 -19.49 -3.25
C ASP A 309 4.22 -19.55 -2.39
N GLY A 310 4.05 -19.71 -1.07
CA GLY A 310 5.14 -19.65 -0.11
C GLY A 310 6.40 -20.44 -0.48
N PRO A 311 6.31 -21.70 -0.96
CA PRO A 311 7.49 -22.47 -1.36
C PRO A 311 8.41 -21.78 -2.38
N ALA A 312 7.89 -20.88 -3.22
CA ALA A 312 8.68 -20.11 -4.17
C ALA A 312 9.67 -19.13 -3.50
N TYR A 313 9.42 -18.76 -2.24
CA TYR A 313 10.18 -17.76 -1.49
C TYR A 313 11.16 -18.37 -0.47
N ILE A 314 11.55 -19.63 -0.67
CA ILE A 314 12.49 -20.29 0.25
C ILE A 314 13.85 -19.58 0.35
N LEU A 315 14.27 -18.92 -0.73
CA LEU A 315 15.54 -18.18 -0.79
C LEU A 315 15.45 -16.81 -0.13
N ASP A 316 14.26 -16.21 -0.07
CA ASP A 316 14.04 -14.90 0.56
C ASP A 316 13.89 -15.02 2.08
N ARG A 317 13.51 -16.20 2.59
CA ARG A 317 13.22 -16.38 4.02
C ARG A 317 14.46 -16.40 4.90
N VAL A 318 14.64 -15.34 5.66
CA VAL A 318 15.63 -15.24 6.74
C VAL A 318 14.93 -15.47 8.08
N LEU A 319 15.23 -16.60 8.75
CA LEU A 319 14.67 -16.91 10.07
C LEU A 319 15.53 -16.32 11.20
N PRO A 320 14.93 -15.91 12.33
CA PRO A 320 15.69 -15.54 13.52
C PRO A 320 16.64 -16.65 13.99
N THR A 321 17.86 -16.29 14.37
CA THR A 321 18.88 -17.24 14.84
C THR A 321 18.88 -17.41 16.36
N SER A 322 18.18 -16.54 17.09
CA SER A 322 18.06 -16.56 18.55
C SER A 322 16.67 -16.14 19.01
N VAL A 323 16.27 -16.60 20.20
CA VAL A 323 15.02 -16.17 20.85
C VAL A 323 15.16 -14.69 21.24
N PRO A 324 14.20 -13.82 20.86
CA PRO A 324 14.27 -12.42 21.23
C PRO A 324 14.09 -12.24 22.74
N ALA A 325 14.60 -11.14 23.28
CA ALA A 325 14.39 -10.79 24.69
C ALA A 325 12.90 -10.55 25.00
N GLU A 326 12.14 -10.08 24.02
CA GLU A 326 10.71 -9.82 24.10
C GLU A 326 10.01 -10.27 22.82
N LEU A 327 8.84 -10.89 22.97
CA LEU A 327 7.89 -11.09 21.87
C LEU A 327 6.92 -9.90 21.88
N VAL A 328 7.01 -9.05 20.86
CA VAL A 328 6.21 -7.82 20.82
C VAL A 328 4.72 -8.16 20.63
N PRO A 329 3.79 -7.31 21.12
CA PRO A 329 2.36 -7.48 20.84
C PRO A 329 2.10 -7.64 19.35
N LEU A 330 1.23 -8.60 19.00
CA LEU A 330 0.87 -8.94 17.60
C LEU A 330 2.03 -9.43 16.72
N GLY A 331 3.25 -9.49 17.25
CA GLY A 331 4.40 -10.10 16.61
C GLY A 331 4.42 -11.62 16.71
N SER A 332 5.38 -12.22 16.03
CA SER A 332 5.58 -13.66 15.94
C SER A 332 7.07 -14.02 15.95
N PHE A 333 7.37 -15.23 16.42
CA PHE A 333 8.73 -15.76 16.44
C PHE A 333 8.72 -17.15 15.77
N PRO A 334 8.99 -17.23 14.46
CA PRO A 334 9.00 -18.50 13.76
C PRO A 334 10.26 -19.29 14.07
N VAL A 335 10.10 -20.57 14.38
CA VAL A 335 11.22 -21.50 14.55
C VAL A 335 10.96 -22.77 13.76
N VAL A 336 11.98 -23.22 13.02
CA VAL A 336 11.94 -24.48 12.29
C VAL A 336 12.65 -25.55 13.10
N ARG A 337 12.04 -26.74 13.20
CA ARG A 337 12.69 -27.96 13.70
C ARG A 337 13.14 -28.79 12.48
N PRO A 338 14.43 -28.78 12.11
CA PRO A 338 14.89 -29.49 10.92
C PRO A 338 14.94 -31.00 11.17
N ALA A 339 14.84 -31.79 10.09
CA ALA A 339 15.09 -33.24 10.08
C ALA A 339 14.24 -34.06 11.08
N VAL A 340 13.01 -33.62 11.32
CA VAL A 340 12.04 -34.35 12.14
C VAL A 340 11.31 -35.38 11.26
N TYR A 341 11.37 -36.66 11.63
CA TYR A 341 10.71 -37.76 10.92
C TYR A 341 9.91 -38.63 11.89
N GLY A 342 8.75 -39.13 11.45
CA GLY A 342 7.89 -40.00 12.26
C GLY A 342 7.20 -39.25 13.40
N THR A 343 7.13 -39.87 14.58
CA THR A 343 6.52 -39.24 15.76
C THR A 343 7.49 -38.25 16.40
N TYR A 344 7.06 -36.99 16.52
CA TYR A 344 7.80 -35.93 17.19
C TYR A 344 7.12 -35.53 18.49
N THR A 345 7.91 -35.23 19.52
CA THR A 345 7.43 -34.70 20.79
C THR A 345 8.46 -33.74 21.35
N GLU A 346 8.00 -32.54 21.71
CA GLU A 346 8.80 -31.50 22.35
C GLU A 346 7.92 -30.77 23.37
N THR A 347 8.52 -30.40 24.50
CA THR A 347 7.91 -29.46 25.44
C THR A 347 8.41 -28.06 25.11
N VAL A 348 7.50 -27.17 24.73
CA VAL A 348 7.81 -25.77 24.42
C VAL A 348 7.21 -24.87 25.51
N SER A 349 8.06 -24.05 26.12
CA SER A 349 7.62 -22.98 27.03
C SER A 349 7.36 -21.71 26.22
N VAL A 350 6.19 -21.10 26.41
CA VAL A 350 5.81 -19.85 25.74
C VAL A 350 5.46 -18.77 26.76
N PRO A 351 5.70 -17.47 26.47
CA PRO A 351 5.30 -16.39 27.36
C PRO A 351 3.78 -16.38 27.61
N PRO A 352 3.30 -15.88 28.76
CA PRO A 352 1.87 -15.69 28.99
C PRO A 352 1.22 -14.82 27.90
N GLY A 353 -0.02 -15.15 27.52
CA GLY A 353 -0.78 -14.38 26.50
C GLY A 353 -0.39 -14.67 25.05
N THR A 354 0.51 -15.62 24.80
CA THR A 354 0.93 -16.00 23.45
C THR A 354 0.13 -17.17 22.88
N THR A 355 0.24 -17.40 21.58
CA THR A 355 -0.36 -18.55 20.90
C THR A 355 0.74 -19.37 20.23
N LEU A 356 0.79 -20.66 20.54
CA LEU A 356 1.66 -21.60 19.83
C LEU A 356 0.92 -22.17 18.62
N SER A 357 1.44 -21.90 17.43
CA SER A 357 0.95 -22.48 16.18
C SER A 357 1.99 -23.44 15.63
N ILE A 358 1.56 -24.64 15.22
CA ILE A 358 2.43 -25.69 14.71
C ILE A 358 2.06 -25.96 13.26
N VAL A 359 3.02 -25.78 12.36
CA VAL A 359 2.88 -26.14 10.94
C VAL A 359 3.69 -27.39 10.68
N VAL A 360 3.01 -28.49 10.38
CA VAL A 360 3.61 -29.77 9.96
C VAL A 360 3.56 -29.84 8.45
N ARG A 361 4.69 -30.16 7.82
CA ARG A 361 4.85 -30.21 6.36
C ARG A 361 5.34 -31.57 5.91
#